data_AF-R5ENC5-F1
#
_entry.id   AF-R5ENC5-F1
#
_cell.length_a   1.000
_cell.length_b   1.000
_cell.length_c   1.000
_cell.angle_alpha   90.00
_cell.angle_beta   90.00
_cell.angle_gamma   90.00
#
_symmetry.space_group_name_H-M   'P 1'
#
loop_
_entity.id
_entity.type
_entity.pdbx_description
1 polymer ?
#
loop_
_entity_poly.entity_id
_entity_poly.type
_entity_poly.pdbx_seq_one_letter_code
_entity_poly.pdbx_strand_id
1 'polypeptide(L)'
;MIKQYKKELIVSTLLALLPIAAGLLLWNRLPGQLATHWGMSGADRWSGKAAAVFLQPLLLLAAHYLVLFLVFRDAKNRNQSKKVVGLLFWIMPATSILVSGITYALALGWEFRLTSLIYAGLGLMFAAIGNYFPKCRPNRTVGIRISWTLGSEENWNATHRFAGKVWVIGGFTMVLAALLPEVPGIIVTILAVAALSILPIAYSYRYHRIHGTESDPDPRSKKVSIGVLIFLVAIAVFVAVTLFTGNLHYRFDSDSFTVEASYFDDLTVKYDAIDGIEYREGNVDGTRTYGVGSFRLLMGTFENEEFGTYTRYTYYRPEACVILSVNGKTLVLSGSSAESTRSLYDTLVKKTGL
;
A
#
# COMPACT_ATOMS: atom_id res chain seq x y z
N MET A 1 20.16 -3.86 -29.19
CA MET A 1 19.04 -3.40 -28.34
C MET A 1 19.32 -2.02 -27.78
N ILE A 2 20.20 -1.83 -26.79
CA ILE A 2 20.43 -0.48 -26.20
C ILE A 2 20.85 0.60 -27.21
N LYS A 3 21.73 0.28 -28.17
CA LYS A 3 22.12 1.23 -29.24
C LYS A 3 20.94 1.75 -30.07
N GLN A 4 19.89 0.93 -30.24
CA GLN A 4 18.69 1.30 -30.99
C GLN A 4 17.82 2.30 -30.21
N TYR A 5 17.81 2.21 -28.88
CA TYR A 5 16.98 3.02 -27.98
C TYR A 5 17.80 4.09 -27.24
N LYS A 6 18.91 4.54 -27.83
CA LYS A 6 19.83 5.50 -27.17
C LYS A 6 19.11 6.82 -26.85
N LYS A 7 18.25 7.29 -27.75
CA LYS A 7 17.48 8.53 -27.56
C LYS A 7 16.46 8.37 -26.42
N GLU A 8 15.70 7.29 -26.43
CA GLU A 8 14.70 6.97 -25.40
C GLU A 8 15.36 6.78 -24.03
N LEU A 9 16.53 6.15 -23.97
CA LEU A 9 17.30 6.02 -22.74
C LEU A 9 17.71 7.38 -22.19
N ILE A 10 18.27 8.26 -23.01
CA ILE A 10 18.66 9.61 -22.59
C ILE A 10 17.43 10.40 -22.10
N VAL A 11 16.35 10.42 -22.87
CA VAL A 11 15.15 11.19 -22.52
C VAL A 11 14.49 10.63 -21.26
N SER A 12 14.35 9.31 -21.13
CA SER A 12 13.78 8.69 -19.92
C SER A 12 14.62 8.97 -18.69
N THR A 13 15.95 8.93 -18.79
CA THR A 13 16.85 9.32 -17.69
C THR A 13 16.67 10.79 -17.30
N LEU A 14 16.62 11.70 -18.28
CA LEU A 14 16.41 13.13 -18.01
C LEU A 14 15.05 13.38 -17.33
N LEU A 15 13.99 12.71 -17.79
CA LEU A 15 12.67 12.82 -17.17
C LEU A 15 12.63 12.22 -15.76
N ALA A 16 13.32 11.10 -15.52
CA ALA A 16 13.42 10.53 -14.18
C ALA A 16 14.21 11.42 -13.20
N LEU A 17 15.12 12.27 -13.72
CA LEU A 17 15.88 13.24 -12.92
C LEU A 17 15.23 14.62 -12.86
N LEU A 18 14.20 14.88 -13.67
CA LEU A 18 13.46 16.15 -13.69
C LEU A 18 12.95 16.57 -12.30
N PRO A 19 12.47 15.65 -11.44
CA PRO A 19 12.09 16.02 -10.08
C PRO A 19 13.23 16.61 -9.25
N ILE A 20 14.47 16.19 -9.45
CA ILE A 20 15.62 16.78 -8.75
C ILE A 20 15.79 18.24 -9.15
N ALA A 21 15.70 18.54 -10.45
CA ALA A 21 15.75 19.91 -10.93
C ALA A 21 14.62 20.76 -10.35
N ALA A 22 13.39 20.23 -10.30
CA ALA A 22 12.26 20.90 -9.67
C ALA A 22 12.47 21.12 -8.17
N GLY A 23 12.98 20.13 -7.43
CA GLY A 23 13.28 20.24 -6.01
C GLY A 23 14.38 21.25 -5.71
N LEU A 24 15.39 21.37 -6.58
CA LEU A 24 16.42 22.41 -6.49
C LEU A 24 15.86 23.81 -6.75
N LEU A 25 14.98 23.97 -7.74
CA LEU A 25 14.30 25.25 -8.00
C LEU A 25 13.39 25.66 -6.83
N LEU A 26 12.77 24.69 -6.16
CA LEU A 26 11.89 24.88 -5.01
C LEU A 26 12.63 24.84 -3.66
N TRP A 27 13.97 24.73 -3.64
CA TRP A 27 14.73 24.38 -2.43
C TRP A 27 14.48 25.28 -1.22
N ASN A 28 14.34 26.59 -1.48
CA ASN A 28 14.09 27.61 -0.46
C ASN A 28 12.63 27.68 -0.01
N ARG A 29 11.71 27.07 -0.77
CA ARG A 29 10.28 26.97 -0.42
C ARG A 29 9.94 25.65 0.25
N LEU A 30 10.77 24.63 0.07
CA LEU A 30 10.57 23.32 0.68
C LEU A 30 11.00 23.34 2.17
N PRO A 31 10.21 22.72 3.07
CA PRO A 31 10.54 22.59 4.48
C PRO A 31 11.82 21.78 4.73
N GLY A 32 12.37 21.83 5.94
CA GLY A 32 13.59 21.09 6.31
C GLY A 32 13.44 19.56 6.22
N GLN A 33 12.22 19.06 6.35
CA GLN A 33 11.84 17.65 6.20
C GLN A 33 10.60 17.53 5.32
N LEU A 34 10.52 16.44 4.55
CA LEU A 34 9.38 16.11 3.70
C LEU A 34 8.87 14.72 4.06
N ALA A 35 7.55 14.53 3.98
CA ALA A 35 6.94 13.21 4.09
C ALA A 35 7.40 12.35 2.91
N THR A 36 7.84 11.12 3.19
CA THR A 36 8.32 10.16 2.19
C THR A 36 7.59 8.82 2.25
N HIS A 37 6.79 8.60 3.29
CA HIS A 37 5.85 7.49 3.37
C HIS A 37 4.52 7.97 3.97
N TRP A 38 3.44 7.37 3.49
CA TRP A 38 2.08 7.65 3.92
C TRP A 38 1.40 6.35 4.31
N GLY A 39 0.95 6.28 5.56
CA GLY A 39 0.09 5.23 6.07
C GLY A 39 -1.38 5.63 5.96
N MET A 40 -2.27 4.80 6.52
CA MET A 40 -3.71 5.06 6.50
C MET A 40 -4.08 6.35 7.26
N SER A 41 -3.35 6.69 8.32
CA SER A 41 -3.57 7.90 9.12
C SER A 41 -2.85 9.14 8.58
N GLY A 42 -2.31 9.11 7.36
CA GLY A 42 -1.52 10.21 6.79
C GLY A 42 -0.02 9.92 6.76
N ALA A 43 0.80 10.97 6.66
CA ALA A 43 2.25 10.85 6.60
C ALA A 43 2.78 10.15 7.86
N ASP A 44 3.51 9.05 7.68
CA ASP A 44 4.00 8.23 8.79
C ASP A 44 5.53 8.06 8.82
N ARG A 45 6.21 8.48 7.74
CA ARG A 45 7.67 8.59 7.71
C ARG A 45 8.10 9.85 7.00
N TRP A 46 9.09 10.51 7.58
CA TRP A 46 9.66 11.76 7.10
C TRP A 46 11.13 11.56 6.74
N SER A 47 11.65 12.41 5.87
CA SER A 47 13.07 12.41 5.52
C SER A 47 13.57 13.84 5.39
N GLY A 48 14.85 14.06 5.71
CA GLY A 48 15.49 15.35 5.49
C GLY A 48 15.35 15.79 4.04
N LYS A 49 15.23 17.10 3.81
CA LYS A 49 14.96 17.69 2.50
C LYS A 49 15.85 17.17 1.37
N ALA A 50 17.15 17.06 1.62
CA ALA A 50 18.09 16.50 0.64
C ALA A 50 17.77 15.05 0.30
N ALA A 51 17.50 14.20 1.30
CA ALA A 51 17.17 12.81 1.06
C ALA A 51 15.87 12.67 0.24
N ALA A 52 14.82 13.43 0.59
CA ALA A 52 13.56 13.39 -0.15
C ALA A 52 13.70 13.87 -1.62
N VAL A 53 14.50 14.91 -1.86
CA VAL A 53 14.68 15.48 -3.22
C VAL A 53 15.59 14.61 -4.09
N PHE A 54 16.68 14.07 -3.55
CA PHE A 54 17.67 13.34 -4.35
C PHE A 54 17.47 11.83 -4.33
N LEU A 55 17.28 11.22 -3.14
CA LEU A 55 17.35 9.77 -2.99
C LEU A 55 16.21 9.07 -3.74
N GLN A 56 14.99 9.58 -3.64
CA GLN A 56 13.82 8.97 -4.26
C GLN A 56 13.90 8.91 -5.80
N PRO A 57 14.17 10.03 -6.52
CA PRO A 57 14.37 9.96 -7.97
C PRO A 57 15.57 9.10 -8.38
N LEU A 58 16.66 9.11 -7.61
CA LEU A 58 17.84 8.29 -7.89
C LEU A 58 17.58 6.79 -7.73
N LEU A 59 16.81 6.39 -6.71
CA LEU A 59 16.40 4.99 -6.52
C LEU A 59 15.49 4.52 -7.65
N LEU A 60 14.53 5.36 -8.08
CA LEU A 60 13.68 5.05 -9.23
C LEU A 60 14.49 4.97 -10.54
N LEU A 61 15.50 5.84 -10.71
CA LEU A 61 16.40 5.75 -11.86
C LEU A 61 17.26 4.48 -11.81
N ALA A 62 17.78 4.09 -10.65
CA ALA A 62 18.52 2.84 -10.49
C ALA A 62 17.64 1.63 -10.83
N ALA A 63 16.40 1.60 -10.33
CA ALA A 63 15.42 0.58 -10.67
C ALA A 63 15.06 0.58 -12.16
N HIS A 64 14.98 1.75 -12.80
CA HIS A 64 14.77 1.90 -14.25
C HIS A 64 15.87 1.20 -15.05
N TYR A 65 17.13 1.50 -14.74
CA TYR A 65 18.27 0.84 -15.39
C TYR A 65 18.31 -0.67 -15.12
N LEU A 66 17.99 -1.09 -13.89
CA LEU A 66 17.93 -2.51 -13.54
C LEU A 66 16.86 -3.25 -14.36
N VAL A 67 15.65 -2.70 -14.47
CA VAL A 67 14.57 -3.28 -15.28
C VAL A 67 14.97 -3.36 -16.74
N LEU A 68 15.49 -2.28 -17.33
CA LEU A 68 15.93 -2.27 -18.73
C LEU A 68 17.07 -3.26 -18.96
N PHE A 69 18.01 -3.38 -18.02
CA PHE A 69 19.10 -4.35 -18.09
C PHE A 69 18.56 -5.78 -18.10
N LEU A 70 17.69 -6.15 -17.15
CA LEU A 70 17.12 -7.49 -17.07
C LEU A 70 16.32 -7.85 -18.33
N VAL A 71 15.50 -6.92 -18.83
CA VAL A 71 14.68 -7.12 -20.03
C VAL A 71 15.57 -7.26 -21.27
N PHE A 72 16.56 -6.38 -21.47
CA PHE A 72 17.39 -6.43 -22.67
C PHE A 72 18.45 -7.53 -22.66
N ARG A 73 18.73 -8.13 -21.49
CA ARG A 73 19.55 -9.33 -21.38
C ARG A 73 18.82 -10.58 -21.90
N ASP A 74 17.50 -10.63 -21.81
CA ASP A 74 16.72 -11.74 -22.36
C ASP A 74 16.72 -11.67 -23.91
N ALA A 75 17.34 -12.67 -24.53
CA ALA A 75 17.42 -12.77 -25.99
C ALA A 75 16.05 -12.83 -26.67
N LYS A 76 15.02 -13.40 -26.00
CA LYS A 76 13.65 -13.42 -26.53
C LYS A 76 13.06 -12.02 -26.65
N ASN A 77 13.61 -11.03 -25.93
CA ASN A 77 13.12 -9.66 -26.02
C ASN A 77 13.60 -8.88 -27.25
N ARG A 78 14.53 -9.43 -28.05
CA ARG A 78 15.01 -8.79 -29.29
C ARG A 78 13.89 -8.56 -30.31
N ASN A 79 12.88 -9.44 -30.30
CA ASN A 79 11.73 -9.37 -31.20
C ASN A 79 10.47 -8.84 -30.51
N GLN A 80 10.58 -8.19 -29.35
CA GLN A 80 9.42 -7.63 -28.66
C GLN A 80 8.78 -6.47 -29.41
N SER A 81 7.51 -6.25 -29.09
CA SER A 81 6.78 -5.10 -29.61
C SER A 81 7.43 -3.80 -29.13
N LYS A 82 7.71 -2.88 -30.08
CA LYS A 82 8.21 -1.52 -29.76
C LYS A 82 7.31 -0.80 -28.77
N LYS A 83 6.00 -1.09 -28.78
CA LYS A 83 5.01 -0.55 -27.85
C LYS A 83 5.29 -1.00 -26.39
N VAL A 84 5.59 -2.28 -26.19
CA VAL A 84 5.93 -2.83 -24.85
C VAL A 84 7.28 -2.30 -24.38
N VAL A 85 8.28 -2.23 -25.26
CA VAL A 85 9.59 -1.63 -24.93
C VAL A 85 9.44 -0.15 -24.57
N GLY A 86 8.61 0.59 -25.32
CA GLY A 86 8.29 1.98 -25.01
C GLY A 86 7.67 2.14 -23.62
N LEU A 87 6.70 1.30 -23.25
CA LEU A 87 6.12 1.32 -21.89
C LEU A 87 7.20 1.19 -20.81
N LEU A 88 8.17 0.28 -20.99
CA LEU A 88 9.27 0.10 -20.03
C LEU A 88 10.15 1.35 -19.91
N PHE A 89 10.35 2.10 -21.00
CA PHE A 89 11.11 3.35 -20.97
C PHE A 89 10.38 4.47 -20.24
N TRP A 90 9.05 4.50 -20.27
CA TRP A 90 8.27 5.65 -19.82
C TRP A 90 7.61 5.46 -18.44
N ILE A 91 7.40 4.22 -17.99
CA ILE A 91 6.70 3.96 -16.72
C ILE A 91 7.46 4.48 -15.50
N MET A 92 8.77 4.22 -15.41
CA MET A 92 9.57 4.66 -14.26
C MET A 92 9.75 6.18 -14.19
N PRO A 93 10.07 6.89 -15.30
CA PRO A 93 10.09 8.35 -15.29
C PRO A 93 8.72 8.97 -14.93
N ALA A 94 7.63 8.43 -15.48
CA ALA A 94 6.29 8.92 -15.16
C ALA A 94 5.96 8.75 -13.67
N THR A 95 6.27 7.60 -13.08
CA THR A 95 6.12 7.36 -11.64
C THR A 95 7.00 8.30 -10.81
N SER A 96 8.25 8.54 -11.25
CA SER A 96 9.17 9.45 -10.56
C SER A 96 8.63 10.89 -10.51
N ILE A 97 8.12 11.39 -11.64
CA ILE A 97 7.49 12.71 -11.74
C ILE A 97 6.23 12.78 -10.87
N LEU A 98 5.35 11.77 -10.96
CA LEU A 98 4.10 11.74 -10.21
C LEU A 98 4.33 11.75 -8.70
N VAL A 99 5.13 10.81 -8.19
CA VAL A 99 5.36 10.67 -6.74
C VAL A 99 6.06 11.91 -6.20
N SER A 100 7.12 12.38 -6.86
CA SER A 100 7.85 13.55 -6.39
C SER A 100 7.03 14.83 -6.50
N GLY A 101 6.20 14.96 -7.54
CA GLY A 101 5.27 16.07 -7.69
C GLY A 101 4.25 16.13 -6.56
N ILE A 102 3.67 14.97 -6.18
CA ILE A 102 2.80 14.86 -5.01
C ILE A 102 3.54 15.24 -3.73
N THR A 103 4.75 14.72 -3.52
CA THR A 103 5.59 15.05 -2.36
C THR A 103 5.83 16.55 -2.24
N TYR A 104 6.18 17.22 -3.34
CA TYR A 104 6.43 18.67 -3.34
C TYR A 104 5.15 19.48 -3.17
N ALA A 105 4.05 19.08 -3.80
CA ALA A 105 2.78 19.79 -3.65
C ALA A 105 2.30 19.74 -2.19
N LEU A 106 2.36 18.57 -1.55
CA LEU A 106 2.05 18.43 -0.12
C LEU A 106 3.01 19.25 0.74
N ALA A 107 4.31 19.24 0.44
CA ALA A 107 5.30 20.01 1.19
C ALA A 107 5.14 21.54 1.04
N LEU A 108 4.49 22.00 -0.03
CA LEU A 108 4.11 23.40 -0.26
C LEU A 108 2.74 23.76 0.33
N GLY A 109 2.11 22.87 1.09
CA GLY A 109 0.83 23.10 1.75
C GLY A 109 -0.39 22.97 0.82
N TRP A 110 -0.27 22.29 -0.31
CA TRP A 110 -1.44 22.04 -1.16
C TRP A 110 -2.34 20.99 -0.51
N GLU A 111 -3.60 21.34 -0.35
CA GLU A 111 -4.60 20.44 0.19
C GLU A 111 -5.33 19.71 -0.93
N PHE A 112 -5.16 18.39 -0.97
CA PHE A 112 -5.93 17.51 -1.83
C PHE A 112 -6.09 16.14 -1.18
N ARG A 113 -7.08 15.38 -1.65
CA ARG A 113 -7.27 13.99 -1.23
C ARG A 113 -6.14 13.13 -1.82
N LEU A 114 -5.04 13.00 -1.09
CA LEU A 114 -3.86 12.20 -1.48
C LEU A 114 -4.26 10.80 -1.95
N THR A 115 -5.12 10.13 -1.20
CA THR A 115 -5.66 8.81 -1.50
C THR A 115 -6.31 8.75 -2.89
N SER A 116 -7.10 9.77 -3.25
CA SER A 116 -7.73 9.87 -4.57
C SER A 116 -6.70 10.03 -5.69
N LEU A 117 -5.66 10.84 -5.50
CA LEU A 117 -4.58 10.98 -6.49
C LEU A 117 -3.78 9.68 -6.66
N ILE A 118 -3.50 8.96 -5.57
CA ILE A 118 -2.82 7.68 -5.61
C ILE A 118 -3.67 6.67 -6.39
N TYR A 119 -4.98 6.59 -6.12
CA TYR A 119 -5.88 5.66 -6.83
C TYR A 119 -6.00 5.98 -8.30
N ALA A 120 -6.15 7.26 -8.64
CA ALA A 120 -6.21 7.70 -10.02
C ALA A 120 -4.90 7.39 -10.75
N GLY A 121 -3.74 7.74 -10.16
CA GLY A 121 -2.43 7.49 -10.75
C GLY A 121 -2.15 6.00 -10.95
N LEU A 122 -2.38 5.19 -9.92
CA LEU A 122 -2.18 3.74 -9.97
C LEU A 122 -3.16 3.06 -10.93
N GLY A 123 -4.43 3.48 -10.94
CA GLY A 123 -5.45 2.99 -11.85
C GLY A 123 -5.13 3.27 -13.32
N LEU A 124 -4.70 4.50 -13.64
CA LEU A 124 -4.24 4.85 -14.99
C LEU A 124 -3.00 4.05 -15.39
N MET A 125 -2.07 3.82 -14.47
CA MET A 125 -0.88 2.98 -14.72
C MET A 125 -1.27 1.53 -15.05
N PHE A 126 -2.18 0.93 -14.28
CA PHE A 126 -2.67 -0.43 -14.57
C PHE A 126 -3.46 -0.50 -15.86
N ALA A 127 -4.28 0.50 -16.17
CA ALA A 127 -4.99 0.56 -17.44
C ALA A 127 -4.03 0.67 -18.62
N ALA A 128 -2.97 1.48 -18.48
CA ALA A 128 -1.89 1.54 -19.47
C ALA A 128 -1.25 0.17 -19.65
N ILE A 129 -0.75 -0.47 -18.59
CA ILE A 129 -0.12 -1.81 -18.65
C ILE A 129 -1.07 -2.83 -19.31
N GLY A 130 -2.34 -2.85 -18.93
CA GLY A 130 -3.36 -3.72 -19.51
C GLY A 130 -3.50 -3.57 -21.01
N ASN A 131 -3.48 -2.33 -21.52
CA ASN A 131 -3.51 -2.05 -22.96
C ASN A 131 -2.27 -2.57 -23.71
N TYR A 132 -1.15 -2.82 -23.03
CA TYR A 132 0.07 -3.38 -23.62
C TYR A 132 0.20 -4.89 -23.50
N PHE A 133 -0.50 -5.55 -22.56
CA PHE A 133 -0.40 -7.01 -22.41
C PHE A 133 -0.65 -7.81 -23.69
N PRO A 134 -1.70 -7.56 -24.50
CA PRO A 134 -1.95 -8.34 -25.71
C PRO A 134 -0.83 -8.22 -26.77
N LYS A 135 0.06 -7.23 -26.62
CA LYS A 135 1.20 -6.96 -27.51
C LYS A 135 2.50 -7.57 -26.99
N CYS A 136 2.50 -8.13 -25.78
CA CYS A 136 3.65 -8.76 -25.15
C CYS A 136 3.87 -10.15 -25.75
N ARG A 137 5.02 -10.37 -26.38
CA ARG A 137 5.39 -11.70 -26.90
C ARG A 137 5.97 -12.58 -25.79
N PRO A 138 5.93 -13.92 -25.91
CA PRO A 138 6.52 -14.82 -24.93
C PRO A 138 7.98 -14.50 -24.61
N ASN A 139 8.28 -14.28 -23.33
CA ASN A 139 9.63 -13.99 -22.84
C ASN A 139 9.76 -14.36 -21.35
N ARG A 140 10.97 -14.28 -20.79
CA ARG A 140 11.25 -14.71 -19.42
C ARG A 140 11.26 -13.55 -18.40
N THR A 141 10.93 -12.33 -18.80
CA THR A 141 11.13 -11.12 -17.96
C THR A 141 9.86 -10.27 -17.75
N VAL A 142 9.04 -10.07 -18.77
CA VAL A 142 7.88 -9.17 -18.80
C VAL A 142 6.61 -9.97 -19.05
N GLY A 143 5.55 -9.67 -18.30
CA GLY A 143 4.24 -10.30 -18.44
C GLY A 143 3.93 -11.32 -17.34
N ILE A 144 2.85 -12.07 -17.55
CA ILE A 144 2.38 -13.11 -16.64
C ILE A 144 3.17 -14.39 -16.94
N ARG A 145 4.15 -14.68 -16.08
CA ARG A 145 5.15 -15.74 -16.27
C ARG A 145 4.88 -16.90 -15.31
N ILE A 146 4.02 -17.80 -15.74
CA ILE A 146 3.67 -19.05 -15.04
C ILE A 146 3.99 -20.24 -15.94
N SER A 147 4.30 -21.41 -15.35
CA SER A 147 4.89 -22.55 -16.07
C SER A 147 4.17 -22.89 -17.38
N TRP A 148 2.83 -22.87 -17.37
CA TRP A 148 2.02 -23.17 -18.55
C TRP A 148 1.96 -22.04 -19.59
N THR A 149 2.06 -20.76 -19.21
CA THR A 149 2.21 -19.66 -20.19
C THR A 149 3.57 -19.67 -20.86
N LEU A 150 4.62 -20.12 -20.16
CA LEU A 150 5.95 -20.22 -20.72
C LEU A 150 6.11 -21.44 -21.64
N GLY A 151 5.28 -22.47 -21.43
CA GLY A 151 5.27 -23.71 -22.21
C GLY A 151 4.41 -23.68 -23.48
N SER A 152 3.43 -22.77 -23.61
CA SER A 152 2.57 -22.64 -24.80
C SER A 152 2.38 -21.18 -25.20
N GLU A 153 2.69 -20.87 -26.46
CA GLU A 153 2.51 -19.54 -27.03
C GLU A 153 1.02 -19.19 -27.19
N GLU A 154 0.17 -20.18 -27.47
CA GLU A 154 -1.29 -20.02 -27.52
C GLU A 154 -1.84 -19.61 -26.15
N ASN A 155 -1.41 -20.29 -25.08
CA ASN A 155 -1.80 -19.95 -23.72
C ASN A 155 -1.28 -18.57 -23.32
N TRP A 156 -0.02 -18.27 -23.66
CA TRP A 156 0.54 -16.93 -23.45
C TRP A 156 -0.33 -15.84 -24.08
N ASN A 157 -0.66 -15.99 -25.36
CA ASN A 157 -1.43 -15.00 -26.12
C ASN A 157 -2.87 -14.87 -25.60
N ALA A 158 -3.53 -16.00 -25.30
CA ALA A 158 -4.87 -16.00 -24.74
C ALA A 158 -4.91 -15.33 -23.36
N THR A 159 -3.95 -15.67 -22.50
CA THR A 159 -3.84 -15.13 -21.14
C THR A 159 -3.57 -13.63 -21.15
N HIS A 160 -2.61 -13.17 -21.94
CA HIS A 160 -2.28 -11.75 -22.00
C HIS A 160 -3.39 -10.91 -22.67
N ARG A 161 -4.14 -11.48 -23.61
CA ARG A 161 -5.33 -10.83 -24.16
C ARG A 161 -6.44 -10.68 -23.13
N PHE A 162 -6.69 -11.71 -22.33
CA PHE A 162 -7.65 -11.64 -21.23
C PHE A 162 -7.19 -10.69 -20.12
N ALA A 163 -5.93 -10.81 -19.69
CA ALA A 163 -5.31 -9.93 -18.71
C ALA A 163 -5.40 -8.46 -19.12
N GLY A 164 -5.20 -8.16 -20.41
CA GLY A 164 -5.31 -6.80 -20.91
C GLY A 164 -6.69 -6.18 -20.64
N LYS A 165 -7.77 -6.94 -20.84
CA LYS A 165 -9.14 -6.47 -20.51
C LYS A 165 -9.32 -6.27 -19.02
N VAL A 166 -8.90 -7.26 -18.21
CA VAL A 166 -9.01 -7.20 -16.75
C VAL A 166 -8.25 -6.00 -16.18
N TRP A 167 -7.04 -5.74 -16.65
CA TRP A 167 -6.19 -4.64 -16.20
C TRP A 167 -6.69 -3.27 -16.63
N VAL A 168 -7.25 -3.14 -17.84
CA VAL A 168 -7.90 -1.91 -18.27
C VAL A 168 -9.14 -1.63 -17.43
N ILE A 169 -10.03 -2.61 -17.27
CA ILE A 169 -11.27 -2.44 -16.49
C ILE A 169 -10.94 -2.17 -15.03
N GLY A 170 -10.09 -2.99 -14.40
CA GLY A 170 -9.71 -2.79 -13.00
C GLY A 170 -8.96 -1.49 -12.76
N GLY A 171 -8.11 -1.05 -13.71
CA GLY A 171 -7.47 0.26 -13.65
C GLY A 171 -8.48 1.41 -13.65
N PHE A 172 -9.48 1.39 -14.53
CA PHE A 172 -10.55 2.40 -14.52
C PHE A 172 -11.45 2.29 -13.28
N THR A 173 -11.73 1.09 -12.79
CA THR A 173 -12.44 0.90 -11.51
C THR A 173 -11.69 1.57 -10.36
N MET A 174 -10.36 1.51 -10.34
CA MET A 174 -9.54 2.21 -9.34
C MET A 174 -9.59 3.73 -9.50
N VAL A 175 -9.63 4.24 -10.73
CA VAL A 175 -9.85 5.68 -10.97
C VAL A 175 -11.22 6.10 -10.44
N LEU A 176 -12.27 5.30 -10.64
CA LEU A 176 -13.59 5.57 -10.09
C LEU A 176 -13.63 5.47 -8.55
N ALA A 177 -12.83 4.58 -7.95
CA ALA A 177 -12.66 4.50 -6.50
C ALA A 177 -12.07 5.78 -5.89
N ALA A 178 -11.36 6.61 -6.68
CA ALA A 178 -10.89 7.91 -6.22
C ALA A 178 -12.04 8.88 -5.87
N LEU A 179 -13.25 8.65 -6.39
CA LEU A 179 -14.45 9.45 -6.13
C LEU A 179 -15.23 8.97 -4.90
N LEU A 180 -14.92 7.77 -4.39
CA LEU A 180 -15.60 7.20 -3.23
C LEU A 180 -15.06 7.79 -1.92
N PRO A 181 -15.83 7.68 -0.81
CA PRO A 181 -15.29 7.89 0.53
C PRO A 181 -14.13 6.91 0.80
N GLU A 182 -13.28 7.28 1.76
CA GLU A 182 -11.99 6.61 2.02
C GLU A 182 -12.12 5.08 2.18
N VAL A 183 -13.02 4.61 3.04
CA VAL A 183 -13.16 3.17 3.35
C VAL A 183 -13.69 2.37 2.13
N PRO A 184 -14.82 2.72 1.48
CA PRO A 184 -15.24 2.05 0.24
C PRO A 184 -14.18 2.11 -0.86
N GLY A 185 -13.49 3.24 -1.01
CA GLY A 185 -12.42 3.41 -2.00
C GLY A 185 -11.25 2.43 -1.79
N ILE A 186 -10.84 2.21 -0.54
CA ILE A 186 -9.79 1.24 -0.22
C ILE A 186 -10.26 -0.19 -0.53
N ILE A 187 -11.48 -0.57 -0.14
CA ILE A 187 -12.04 -1.90 -0.42
C ILE A 187 -12.04 -2.18 -1.92
N VAL A 188 -12.60 -1.26 -2.70
CA VAL A 188 -12.66 -1.40 -4.16
C VAL A 188 -11.26 -1.54 -4.76
N THR A 189 -10.29 -0.77 -4.26
CA THR A 189 -8.90 -0.84 -4.71
C THR A 189 -8.25 -2.18 -4.40
N ILE A 190 -8.40 -2.70 -3.17
CA ILE A 190 -7.87 -4.01 -2.77
C ILE A 190 -8.47 -5.12 -3.64
N LEU A 191 -9.80 -5.11 -3.82
CA LEU A 191 -10.49 -6.10 -4.64
C LEU A 191 -10.08 -6.02 -6.12
N ALA A 192 -9.91 -4.81 -6.65
CA ALA A 192 -9.42 -4.60 -8.00
C ALA A 192 -8.01 -5.18 -8.17
N VAL A 193 -7.05 -4.83 -7.30
CA VAL A 193 -5.67 -5.33 -7.37
C VAL A 193 -5.61 -6.86 -7.24
N ALA A 194 -6.41 -7.44 -6.33
CA ALA A 194 -6.55 -8.88 -6.23
C ALA A 194 -7.06 -9.49 -7.55
N ALA A 195 -8.11 -8.93 -8.14
CA ALA A 195 -8.66 -9.39 -9.42
C ALA A 195 -7.65 -9.26 -10.58
N LEU A 196 -6.86 -8.18 -10.63
CA LEU A 196 -5.81 -7.97 -11.64
C LEU A 196 -4.78 -9.10 -11.64
N SER A 197 -4.46 -9.64 -10.47
CA SER A 197 -3.46 -10.71 -10.33
C SER A 197 -4.08 -12.09 -10.49
N ILE A 198 -5.23 -12.32 -9.85
CA ILE A 198 -5.86 -13.65 -9.71
C ILE A 198 -6.52 -14.09 -11.02
N LEU A 199 -7.33 -13.22 -11.65
CA LEU A 199 -8.13 -13.61 -12.80
C LEU A 199 -7.27 -14.09 -13.98
N PRO A 200 -6.16 -13.41 -14.35
CA PRO A 200 -5.31 -13.90 -15.44
C PRO A 200 -4.65 -15.24 -15.16
N ILE A 201 -4.20 -15.48 -13.92
CA ILE A 201 -3.58 -16.76 -13.52
C ILE A 201 -4.62 -17.88 -13.61
N ALA A 202 -5.83 -17.66 -13.06
CA ALA A 202 -6.93 -18.61 -13.11
C ALA A 202 -7.37 -18.92 -14.55
N TYR A 203 -7.48 -17.88 -15.40
CA TYR A 203 -7.77 -18.04 -16.82
C TYR A 203 -6.73 -18.92 -17.51
N SER A 204 -5.46 -18.63 -17.26
CA SER A 204 -4.35 -19.33 -17.89
C SER A 204 -4.26 -20.81 -17.48
N TYR A 205 -4.54 -21.09 -16.21
CA TYR A 205 -4.67 -22.47 -15.73
C TYR A 205 -5.84 -23.20 -16.40
N ARG A 206 -7.01 -22.56 -16.47
CA ARG A 206 -8.18 -23.13 -17.17
C ARG A 206 -7.87 -23.38 -18.65
N TYR A 207 -7.19 -22.45 -19.30
CA TYR A 207 -6.79 -22.58 -20.70
C TYR A 207 -5.88 -23.81 -20.89
N HIS A 208 -4.85 -23.95 -20.06
CA HIS A 208 -3.95 -25.10 -20.05
C HIS A 208 -4.69 -26.44 -19.85
N ARG A 209 -5.69 -26.47 -18.95
CA ARG A 209 -6.47 -27.68 -18.69
C ARG A 209 -7.38 -28.11 -19.83
N ILE A 210 -7.85 -27.17 -20.65
CA ILE A 210 -8.76 -27.45 -21.76
C ILE A 210 -7.99 -27.81 -23.04
N HIS A 211 -6.85 -27.14 -23.29
CA HIS A 211 -6.10 -27.25 -24.55
C HIS A 211 -4.79 -28.05 -24.38
N GLY A 212 -4.68 -28.88 -23.34
CA GLY A 212 -3.44 -29.54 -22.95
C GLY A 212 -2.70 -30.20 -24.11
N THR A 213 -1.49 -29.73 -24.38
CA THR A 213 -0.40 -30.46 -25.04
C THR A 213 -0.24 -31.83 -24.37
N GLU A 214 -0.13 -32.92 -25.13
CA GLU A 214 -0.01 -34.38 -24.79
C GLU A 214 0.63 -34.80 -23.43
N SER A 215 0.17 -34.27 -22.31
CA SER A 215 0.44 -34.82 -20.98
C SER A 215 -0.89 -34.92 -20.26
N ASP A 216 -1.29 -36.15 -19.99
CA ASP A 216 -2.51 -36.52 -19.29
C ASP A 216 -2.67 -35.62 -18.03
N PRO A 217 -3.86 -35.07 -17.74
CA PRO A 217 -3.97 -34.07 -16.70
C PRO A 217 -3.73 -34.72 -15.33
N ASP A 218 -2.52 -34.58 -14.78
CA ASP A 218 -2.18 -35.09 -13.45
C ASP A 218 -3.29 -34.68 -12.45
N PRO A 219 -3.94 -35.65 -11.77
CA PRO A 219 -4.93 -35.41 -10.72
C PRO A 219 -4.44 -34.43 -9.65
N ARG A 220 -3.12 -34.34 -9.41
CA ARG A 220 -2.53 -33.33 -8.53
C ARG A 220 -2.74 -31.90 -9.03
N SER A 221 -2.72 -31.62 -10.32
CA SER A 221 -2.89 -30.24 -10.84
C SER A 221 -4.31 -29.67 -10.60
N LYS A 222 -5.35 -30.52 -10.66
CA LYS A 222 -6.73 -30.16 -10.27
C LYS A 222 -6.81 -29.80 -8.79
N LYS A 223 -6.20 -30.61 -7.91
CA LYS A 223 -6.10 -30.33 -6.48
C LYS A 223 -5.30 -29.06 -6.18
N VAL A 224 -4.19 -28.83 -6.88
CA VAL A 224 -3.37 -27.61 -6.76
C VAL A 224 -4.20 -26.37 -7.10
N SER A 225 -5.07 -26.41 -8.11
CA SER A 225 -5.78 -25.20 -8.55
C SER A 225 -7.02 -24.87 -7.76
N ILE A 226 -7.73 -25.89 -7.27
CA ILE A 226 -8.73 -25.70 -6.23
C ILE A 226 -8.03 -25.20 -4.95
N GLY A 227 -6.87 -25.76 -4.60
CA GLY A 227 -6.05 -25.32 -3.48
C GLY A 227 -5.62 -23.85 -3.59
N VAL A 228 -5.16 -23.41 -4.77
CA VAL A 228 -4.82 -22.00 -5.03
C VAL A 228 -6.05 -21.11 -4.91
N LEU A 229 -7.20 -21.51 -5.47
CA LEU A 229 -8.43 -20.72 -5.34
C LEU A 229 -8.88 -20.59 -3.88
N ILE A 230 -8.87 -21.69 -3.12
CA ILE A 230 -9.20 -21.70 -1.69
C ILE A 230 -8.22 -20.83 -0.91
N PHE A 231 -6.92 -20.97 -1.17
CA PHE A 231 -5.89 -20.16 -0.53
C PHE A 231 -6.06 -18.66 -0.81
N LEU A 232 -6.45 -18.29 -2.03
CA LEU A 232 -6.73 -16.90 -2.40
C LEU A 232 -7.97 -16.34 -1.73
N VAL A 233 -9.07 -17.12 -1.67
CA VAL A 233 -10.27 -16.74 -0.92
C VAL A 233 -9.93 -16.61 0.56
N ALA A 234 -9.13 -17.53 1.11
CA ALA A 234 -8.69 -17.47 2.49
C ALA A 234 -7.85 -16.21 2.78
N ILE A 235 -6.92 -15.83 1.88
CA ILE A 235 -6.17 -14.56 2.01
C ILE A 235 -7.11 -13.36 1.96
N ALA A 236 -8.03 -13.31 0.99
CA ALA A 236 -8.96 -12.20 0.85
C ALA A 236 -9.87 -12.05 2.09
N VAL A 237 -10.38 -13.18 2.60
CA VAL A 237 -11.16 -13.22 3.85
C VAL A 237 -10.31 -12.82 5.04
N PHE A 238 -9.08 -13.33 5.16
CA PHE A 238 -8.15 -12.96 6.23
C PHE A 238 -7.85 -11.46 6.24
N VAL A 239 -7.55 -10.88 5.07
CA VAL A 239 -7.32 -9.43 4.92
C VAL A 239 -8.59 -8.64 5.27
N ALA A 240 -9.77 -9.07 4.81
CA ALA A 240 -11.02 -8.41 5.17
C ALA A 240 -11.30 -8.48 6.68
N VAL A 241 -11.11 -9.65 7.30
CA VAL A 241 -11.31 -9.83 8.75
C VAL A 241 -10.36 -8.95 9.54
N THR A 242 -9.06 -8.97 9.22
CA THR A 242 -8.04 -8.17 9.93
C THR A 242 -8.23 -6.66 9.73
N LEU A 243 -8.73 -6.22 8.56
CA LEU A 243 -8.96 -4.81 8.28
C LEU A 243 -10.25 -4.24 8.90
N PHE A 244 -11.31 -5.05 9.01
CA PHE A 244 -12.66 -4.57 9.37
C PHE A 244 -13.17 -5.04 10.72
N THR A 245 -12.54 -6.05 11.31
CA THR A 245 -12.93 -6.57 12.63
C THR A 245 -11.85 -6.30 13.66
N GLY A 246 -12.04 -6.81 14.86
CA GLY A 246 -11.18 -6.55 16.01
C GLY A 246 -11.83 -5.59 17.00
N ASN A 247 -11.49 -5.77 18.27
CA ASN A 247 -11.96 -4.95 19.37
C ASN A 247 -10.82 -4.71 20.37
N LEU A 248 -11.01 -3.72 21.22
CA LEU A 248 -10.22 -3.50 22.43
C LEU A 248 -11.08 -3.91 23.63
N HIS A 249 -10.60 -4.85 24.42
CA HIS A 249 -11.25 -5.21 25.68
C HIS A 249 -10.37 -4.78 26.85
N TYR A 250 -10.98 -4.15 27.84
CA TYR A 250 -10.27 -3.63 29.01
C TYR A 250 -10.59 -4.52 30.20
N ARG A 251 -9.59 -5.29 30.66
CA ARG A 251 -9.70 -6.12 31.85
C ARG A 251 -9.09 -5.38 33.04
N PHE A 252 -9.86 -5.19 34.09
CA PHE A 252 -9.44 -4.47 35.29
C PHE A 252 -9.17 -5.45 36.43
N ASP A 253 -7.89 -5.63 36.74
CA ASP A 253 -7.43 -6.46 37.84
C ASP A 253 -7.32 -5.61 39.14
N SER A 254 -6.74 -6.17 40.19
CA SER A 254 -6.63 -5.51 41.50
C SER A 254 -5.57 -4.40 41.53
N ASP A 255 -4.43 -4.59 40.85
CA ASP A 255 -3.26 -3.70 40.87
C ASP A 255 -2.91 -3.13 39.48
N SER A 256 -3.61 -3.58 38.44
CA SER A 256 -3.34 -3.23 37.05
C SER A 256 -4.61 -3.33 36.20
N PHE A 257 -4.53 -2.80 34.98
CA PHE A 257 -5.47 -3.10 33.91
C PHE A 257 -4.70 -3.62 32.68
N THR A 258 -5.37 -4.46 31.89
CA THR A 258 -4.84 -4.97 30.63
C THR A 258 -5.76 -4.56 29.48
N VAL A 259 -5.16 -3.99 28.45
CA VAL A 259 -5.80 -3.75 27.15
C VAL A 259 -5.55 -4.99 26.29
N GLU A 260 -6.59 -5.83 26.17
CA GLU A 260 -6.58 -7.00 25.31
C GLU A 260 -6.91 -6.56 23.88
N ALA A 261 -5.95 -6.69 22.96
CA ALA A 261 -5.98 -6.09 21.64
C ALA A 261 -6.10 -7.15 20.55
N SER A 262 -7.10 -7.00 19.66
CA SER A 262 -7.18 -7.87 18.48
C SER A 262 -6.05 -7.56 17.49
N TYR A 263 -5.30 -8.59 17.09
CA TYR A 263 -4.24 -8.52 16.06
C TYR A 263 -3.00 -7.71 16.44
N PHE A 264 -2.83 -7.35 17.71
CA PHE A 264 -1.65 -6.67 18.22
C PHE A 264 -1.36 -7.13 19.65
N ASP A 265 -0.20 -6.76 20.17
CA ASP A 265 0.21 -7.18 21.51
C ASP A 265 -0.66 -6.53 22.59
N ASP A 266 -1.04 -7.32 23.59
CA ASP A 266 -1.75 -6.84 24.77
C ASP A 266 -0.84 -5.90 25.59
N LEU A 267 -1.47 -4.91 26.22
CA LEU A 267 -0.77 -3.92 27.03
C LEU A 267 -1.27 -3.97 28.47
N THR A 268 -0.40 -4.35 29.41
CA THR A 268 -0.72 -4.28 30.85
C THR A 268 -0.07 -3.06 31.48
N VAL A 269 -0.85 -2.28 32.23
CA VAL A 269 -0.42 -1.09 32.95
C VAL A 269 -0.84 -1.20 34.40
N LYS A 270 0.13 -1.03 35.31
CA LYS A 270 -0.15 -0.99 36.75
C LYS A 270 -0.75 0.34 37.16
N TYR A 271 -1.66 0.35 38.12
CA TYR A 271 -2.29 1.59 38.58
C TYR A 271 -1.31 2.53 39.30
N ASP A 272 -0.32 1.98 40.01
CA ASP A 272 0.72 2.74 40.72
C ASP A 272 1.67 3.51 39.79
N ALA A 273 1.71 3.13 38.51
CA ALA A 273 2.50 3.78 37.49
C ALA A 273 1.76 4.92 36.78
N ILE A 274 0.48 5.14 37.08
CA ILE A 274 -0.35 6.16 36.44
C ILE A 274 -0.27 7.45 37.27
N ASP A 275 0.29 8.50 36.67
CA ASP A 275 0.53 9.79 37.31
C ASP A 275 -0.52 10.84 36.92
N GLY A 276 -1.34 10.57 35.91
CA GLY A 276 -2.36 11.49 35.44
C GLY A 276 -3.35 10.86 34.46
N ILE A 277 -4.60 11.34 34.50
CA ILE A 277 -5.70 10.89 33.64
C ILE A 277 -6.44 12.11 33.10
N GLU A 278 -6.63 12.17 31.79
CA GLU A 278 -7.39 13.21 31.10
C GLU A 278 -8.43 12.56 30.18
N TYR A 279 -9.66 13.09 30.19
CA TYR A 279 -10.67 12.80 29.19
C TYR A 279 -10.69 13.89 28.13
N ARG A 280 -10.58 13.52 26.85
CA ARG A 280 -10.60 14.46 25.74
C ARG A 280 -11.67 14.08 24.72
N GLU A 281 -12.53 15.03 24.37
CA GLU A 281 -13.48 14.85 23.26
C GLU A 281 -12.74 14.92 21.92
N GLY A 282 -13.16 14.05 20.99
CA GLY A 282 -12.55 13.91 19.68
C GLY A 282 -11.32 13.01 19.65
N ASN A 283 -10.73 12.96 18.44
CA ASN A 283 -9.51 12.21 18.18
C ASN A 283 -8.27 13.02 18.58
N VAL A 284 -7.24 12.32 19.03
CA VAL A 284 -5.88 12.87 19.13
C VAL A 284 -5.15 12.61 17.81
N ASP A 285 -4.73 13.66 17.12
CA ASP A 285 -3.93 13.52 15.92
C ASP A 285 -2.49 13.09 16.23
N GLY A 286 -1.94 12.23 15.39
CA GLY A 286 -0.56 11.80 15.49
C GLY A 286 -0.16 10.79 14.42
N THR A 287 1.13 10.71 14.19
CA THR A 287 1.76 9.90 13.15
C THR A 287 2.20 8.56 13.74
N ARG A 288 1.75 7.43 13.17
CA ARG A 288 2.16 6.10 13.62
C ARG A 288 3.59 5.79 13.17
N THR A 289 4.49 5.49 14.11
CA THR A 289 5.88 5.07 13.80
C THR A 289 6.05 3.55 13.83
N TYR A 290 5.25 2.85 14.62
CA TYR A 290 5.21 1.39 14.71
C TYR A 290 3.82 0.89 15.13
N GLY A 291 3.45 -0.32 14.71
CA GLY A 291 2.24 -1.00 15.15
C GLY A 291 1.21 -1.27 14.05
N VAL A 292 -0.04 -1.48 14.44
CA VAL A 292 -1.12 -1.93 13.57
C VAL A 292 -2.11 -0.82 13.31
N GLY A 293 -2.50 -0.68 12.05
CA GLY A 293 -3.67 0.08 11.66
C GLY A 293 -4.63 -0.82 10.90
N SER A 294 -5.91 -0.65 11.15
CA SER A 294 -7.01 -1.18 10.37
C SER A 294 -8.09 -0.11 10.24
N PHE A 295 -9.20 -0.39 9.54
CA PHE A 295 -10.34 0.54 9.53
C PHE A 295 -11.11 0.57 10.84
N ARG A 296 -10.75 -0.31 11.77
CA ARG A 296 -11.41 -0.43 13.06
C ARG A 296 -10.50 0.00 14.20
N LEU A 297 -9.23 -0.40 14.18
CA LEU A 297 -8.29 -0.22 15.29
C LEU A 297 -7.04 0.54 14.83
N LEU A 298 -6.46 1.29 15.76
CA LEU A 298 -5.24 2.06 15.57
C LEU A 298 -4.36 1.91 16.82
N MET A 299 -3.29 1.13 16.70
CA MET A 299 -2.50 0.68 17.85
C MET A 299 -0.99 0.74 17.59
N GLY A 300 -0.21 0.97 18.64
CA GLY A 300 1.25 0.95 18.62
C GLY A 300 1.88 2.26 19.06
N THR A 301 3.01 2.62 18.46
CA THR A 301 3.79 3.81 18.79
C THR A 301 3.49 4.94 17.81
N PHE A 302 3.25 6.12 18.35
CA PHE A 302 2.88 7.33 17.64
C PHE A 302 3.76 8.51 18.04
N GLU A 303 3.76 9.54 17.21
CA GLU A 303 4.46 10.79 17.46
C GLU A 303 3.60 11.99 17.06
N ASN A 304 3.56 13.02 17.91
CA ASN A 304 2.97 14.33 17.61
C ASN A 304 3.69 15.45 18.36
N GLU A 305 3.35 16.71 18.06
CA GLU A 305 4.00 17.87 18.70
C GLU A 305 3.65 18.01 20.19
N GLU A 306 2.46 17.53 20.60
CA GLU A 306 1.95 17.69 21.97
C GLU A 306 2.60 16.71 22.96
N PHE A 307 2.69 15.44 22.58
CA PHE A 307 3.12 14.34 23.45
C PHE A 307 4.54 13.84 23.14
N GLY A 308 5.15 14.28 22.04
CA GLY A 308 6.33 13.63 21.51
C GLY A 308 6.00 12.20 21.12
N THR A 309 6.81 11.22 21.53
CA THR A 309 6.55 9.79 21.30
C THR A 309 5.59 9.22 22.35
N TYR A 310 4.49 8.61 21.91
CA TYR A 310 3.46 8.06 22.78
C TYR A 310 2.95 6.68 22.31
N THR A 311 2.32 5.94 23.22
CA THR A 311 1.67 4.66 22.91
C THR A 311 0.18 4.89 22.70
N ARG A 312 -0.41 4.20 21.74
CA ARG A 312 -1.82 4.33 21.38
C ARG A 312 -2.50 2.97 21.30
N TYR A 313 -3.68 2.86 21.89
CA TYR A 313 -4.61 1.76 21.72
C TYR A 313 -6.03 2.33 21.57
N THR A 314 -6.40 2.70 20.35
CA THR A 314 -7.70 3.33 20.07
C THR A 314 -8.43 2.64 18.92
N TYR A 315 -9.71 2.92 18.80
CA TYR A 315 -10.41 2.74 17.52
C TYR A 315 -9.86 3.74 16.48
N TYR A 316 -10.09 3.50 15.18
CA TYR A 316 -9.43 4.23 14.09
C TYR A 316 -9.69 5.74 14.08
N ARG A 317 -10.92 6.16 14.38
CA ARG A 317 -11.36 7.55 14.52
C ARG A 317 -12.29 7.64 15.73
N PRO A 318 -11.75 7.65 16.95
CA PRO A 318 -12.55 7.63 18.15
C PRO A 318 -13.25 8.99 18.35
N GLU A 319 -14.47 8.95 18.89
CA GLU A 319 -15.24 10.15 19.24
C GLU A 319 -14.71 10.85 20.51
N ALA A 320 -13.95 10.12 21.33
CA ALA A 320 -13.28 10.62 22.51
C ALA A 320 -12.07 9.74 22.83
N CYS A 321 -11.11 10.26 23.59
CA CYS A 321 -9.93 9.55 24.05
C CYS A 321 -9.75 9.71 25.58
N VAL A 322 -9.13 8.69 26.20
CA VAL A 322 -8.56 8.77 27.54
C VAL A 322 -7.05 8.87 27.39
N ILE A 323 -6.45 9.91 27.94
CA ILE A 323 -5.01 10.15 27.89
C ILE A 323 -4.47 9.89 29.29
N LEU A 324 -3.54 8.94 29.38
CA LEU A 324 -2.87 8.56 30.61
C LEU A 324 -1.41 9.03 30.57
N SER A 325 -0.94 9.58 31.68
CA SER A 325 0.49 9.76 31.93
C SER A 325 0.97 8.57 32.75
N VAL A 326 1.85 7.74 32.20
CA VAL A 326 2.31 6.49 32.80
C VAL A 326 3.84 6.49 32.88
N ASN A 327 4.43 6.64 34.07
CA ASN A 327 5.88 6.78 34.27
C ASN A 327 6.50 7.85 33.35
N GLY A 328 5.82 8.99 33.21
CA GLY A 328 6.26 10.09 32.33
C GLY A 328 6.12 9.82 30.82
N LYS A 329 5.42 8.77 30.40
CA LYS A 329 5.07 8.52 28.98
C LYS A 329 3.56 8.61 28.76
N THR A 330 3.17 9.12 27.60
CA THR A 330 1.75 9.24 27.26
C THR A 330 1.20 7.93 26.68
N LEU A 331 0.03 7.53 27.15
CA LEU A 331 -0.77 6.42 26.63
C LEU A 331 -2.17 6.93 26.27
N VAL A 332 -2.57 6.75 25.02
CA VAL A 332 -3.88 7.18 24.51
C VAL A 332 -4.77 5.96 24.28
N LEU A 333 -5.92 5.92 24.95
CA LEU A 333 -6.89 4.84 24.92
C LEU A 333 -8.25 5.32 24.39
N SER A 334 -9.06 4.42 23.84
CA SER A 334 -10.46 4.71 23.52
C SER A 334 -11.37 3.50 23.68
N GLY A 335 -12.64 3.76 24.00
CA GLY A 335 -13.73 2.82 23.79
C GLY A 335 -14.18 2.81 22.32
N SER A 336 -15.19 1.99 22.02
CA SER A 336 -15.81 1.89 20.70
C SER A 336 -16.75 3.06 20.37
N SER A 337 -17.08 3.89 21.36
CA SER A 337 -17.98 5.05 21.31
C SER A 337 -17.56 6.08 22.36
N ALA A 338 -18.09 7.31 22.29
CA ALA A 338 -17.89 8.30 23.35
C ALA A 338 -18.33 7.78 24.74
N GLU A 339 -19.51 7.14 24.83
CA GLU A 339 -20.05 6.60 26.09
C GLU A 339 -19.16 5.50 26.70
N SER A 340 -18.67 4.57 25.87
CA SER A 340 -17.77 3.51 26.34
C SER A 340 -16.40 4.06 26.74
N THR A 341 -15.92 5.09 26.04
CA THR A 341 -14.70 5.82 26.42
C THR A 341 -14.88 6.54 27.75
N ARG A 342 -16.06 7.12 27.99
CA ARG A 342 -16.39 7.77 29.25
C ARG A 342 -16.41 6.77 30.41
N SER A 343 -17.05 5.62 30.23
CA SER A 343 -17.07 4.54 31.22
C SER A 343 -15.65 4.01 31.54
N LEU A 344 -14.79 3.91 30.52
CA LEU A 344 -13.37 3.58 30.69
C LEU A 344 -12.66 4.63 31.55
N TYR A 345 -12.83 5.91 31.26
CA TYR A 345 -12.26 7.01 32.05
C TYR A 345 -12.72 6.96 33.51
N ASP A 346 -14.02 6.89 33.75
CA ASP A 346 -14.59 6.90 35.11
C ASP A 346 -14.10 5.68 35.93
N THR A 347 -13.91 4.53 35.27
CA THR A 347 -13.36 3.32 35.91
C THR A 347 -11.89 3.50 36.28
N LEU A 348 -11.08 4.07 35.40
CA LEU A 348 -9.65 4.30 35.65
C LEU A 348 -9.44 5.33 36.76
N VAL A 349 -10.22 6.42 36.77
CA VAL A 349 -10.26 7.40 37.87
C VAL A 349 -10.56 6.71 39.19
N LYS A 350 -11.61 5.88 39.25
CA LYS A 350 -11.98 5.15 40.48
C LYS A 350 -10.88 4.19 40.97
N LYS A 351 -10.16 3.54 40.06
CA LYS A 351 -9.11 2.55 40.37
C LYS A 351 -7.80 3.18 40.81
N THR A 352 -7.47 4.36 40.28
CA THR A 352 -6.23 5.09 40.59
C THR A 352 -6.40 6.09 41.73
N GLY A 353 -7.62 6.59 41.96
CA GLY A 353 -7.90 7.64 42.94
C GLY A 353 -7.49 9.04 42.49
N LEU A 354 -7.23 9.23 41.19
CA LEU A 354 -6.85 10.50 40.56
C LEU A 354 -8.03 11.36 40.13
#